data_AF-C5DVB7-F1
#
_entry.id   AF-C5DVB7-F1
#
_cell.length_a   1.000
_cell.length_b   1.000
_cell.length_c   1.000
_cell.angle_alpha   90.00
_cell.angle_beta   90.00
_cell.angle_gamma   90.00
#
_symmetry.space_group_name_H-M   'P 1'
#
loop_
_entity.id
_entity.type
_entity.pdbx_description
1 polymer ?
#
loop_
_entity_poly.entity_id
_entity_poly.type
_entity_poly.pdbx_seq_one_letter_code
_entity_poly.pdbx_strand_id
1 'polypeptide(L)'
;MTLGPLGFILVHIQWLLQTNALTALVCRKIILTYISNQIFDTTLYLHGQSEFLARAKFITVSADSDNRIHWSMAEFWSFVVPLWILNIMRKILVAVILAGISLIPLIGPPIVNQLISSRRASSYMGRYFVLSGTDPMAAKNYEYEHLGLFYSFGMAAGILEFLPLFSIITMTSNTVGAARWSIDIIKKKRS
;
A
#
# COMPACT_ATOMS: atom_id res chain seq x y z
N MET A 1 24.29 -13.50 -28.00
CA MET A 1 25.38 -12.74 -27.34
C MET A 1 25.38 -11.32 -27.89
N THR A 2 24.53 -10.37 -27.45
CA THR A 2 24.23 -9.20 -28.31
C THR A 2 24.31 -7.80 -27.69
N LEU A 3 24.92 -7.61 -26.52
CA LEU A 3 25.12 -6.25 -25.96
C LEU A 3 26.57 -5.90 -25.56
N GLY A 4 27.55 -6.77 -25.76
CA GLY A 4 28.96 -6.48 -25.47
C GLY A 4 29.19 -5.94 -24.03
N PRO A 5 30.19 -5.06 -23.81
CA PRO A 5 30.44 -4.42 -22.51
C PRO A 5 29.26 -3.59 -21.97
N LEU A 6 28.43 -3.02 -22.85
CA LEU A 6 27.21 -2.29 -22.44
C LEU A 6 26.18 -3.21 -21.79
N GLY A 7 26.09 -4.46 -22.26
CA GLY A 7 25.24 -5.49 -21.66
C GLY A 7 25.63 -5.80 -20.22
N PHE A 8 26.93 -5.79 -19.92
CA PHE A 8 27.44 -5.99 -18.56
C PHE A 8 26.95 -4.88 -17.62
N ILE A 9 27.10 -3.62 -18.03
CA ILE A 9 26.63 -2.45 -17.27
C ILE A 9 25.11 -2.48 -17.09
N LEU A 10 24.36 -2.77 -18.17
CA LEU A 10 22.90 -2.87 -18.14
C LEU A 10 22.41 -3.93 -17.16
N VAL A 11 23.04 -5.11 -17.14
CA VAL A 11 22.69 -6.18 -16.20
C VAL A 11 22.94 -5.76 -14.76
N HIS A 12 24.03 -5.03 -14.49
CA HIS A 12 24.33 -4.56 -13.12
C HIS A 12 23.32 -3.51 -12.65
N ILE A 13 22.94 -2.57 -13.53
CA ILE A 13 21.89 -1.59 -13.24
C ILE A 13 20.55 -2.30 -13.02
N GLN A 14 20.17 -3.23 -13.89
CA GLN A 14 18.92 -3.99 -13.79
C GLN A 14 18.87 -4.81 -12.50
N TRP A 15 19.98 -5.47 -12.14
CA TRP A 15 20.10 -6.22 -10.90
C TRP A 15 19.92 -5.30 -9.68
N LEU A 16 20.58 -4.14 -9.67
CA LEU A 16 20.44 -3.14 -8.61
C LEU A 16 19.00 -2.62 -8.49
N LEU A 17 18.30 -2.44 -9.61
CA LEU A 17 16.90 -2.02 -9.64
C LEU A 17 15.97 -3.09 -9.07
N GLN A 18 16.19 -4.36 -9.43
CA GLN A 18 15.42 -5.49 -8.92
C GLN A 18 15.65 -5.74 -7.43
N THR A 19 16.90 -5.66 -6.96
CA THR A 19 17.22 -5.79 -5.53
C THR A 19 16.65 -4.63 -4.72
N ASN A 20 16.64 -3.40 -5.26
CA ASN A 20 15.98 -2.28 -4.60
C ASN A 20 14.47 -2.49 -4.50
N ALA A 21 13.83 -2.92 -5.58
CA ALA A 21 12.39 -3.22 -5.57
C ALA A 21 12.05 -4.30 -4.52
N LEU A 22 12.85 -5.37 -4.45
CA LEU A 22 12.69 -6.41 -3.44
C LEU A 22 12.90 -5.87 -2.01
N THR A 23 13.95 -5.07 -1.82
CA THR A 23 14.25 -4.43 -0.53
C THR A 23 13.10 -3.52 -0.08
N ALA A 24 12.56 -2.70 -0.98
CA ALA A 24 11.41 -1.85 -0.69
C ALA A 24 10.16 -2.67 -0.34
N LEU A 25 9.91 -3.80 -1.02
CA LEU A 25 8.80 -4.70 -0.68
C LEU A 25 8.95 -5.30 0.73
N VAL A 26 10.14 -5.78 1.07
CA VAL A 26 10.44 -6.35 2.39
C VAL A 26 10.37 -5.28 3.47
N CYS A 27 11.02 -4.14 3.25
CA CYS A 27 10.96 -2.98 4.15
C CYS A 27 9.53 -2.54 4.39
N ARG A 28 8.71 -2.42 3.34
CA ARG A 28 7.29 -2.10 3.49
C ARG A 28 6.54 -3.14 4.31
N LYS A 29 6.82 -4.44 4.15
CA LYS A 29 6.13 -5.48 4.92
C LYS A 29 6.48 -5.46 6.41
N ILE A 30 7.71 -5.11 6.76
CA ILE A 30 8.19 -5.15 8.15
C ILE A 30 8.01 -3.77 8.84
N ILE A 31 8.49 -2.70 8.22
CA ILE A 31 8.57 -1.35 8.79
C ILE A 31 7.19 -0.67 8.78
N LEU A 32 6.42 -0.82 7.69
CA LEU A 32 5.16 -0.11 7.53
C LEU A 32 4.09 -0.56 8.55
N THR A 33 4.21 -1.76 9.08
CA THR A 33 3.20 -2.28 10.01
C THR A 33 3.39 -1.80 11.44
N TYR A 34 4.62 -1.58 11.89
CA TYR A 34 4.89 -1.16 13.27
C TYR A 34 5.36 0.29 13.37
N ILE A 35 6.47 0.61 12.71
CA ILE A 35 7.13 1.92 12.83
C ILE A 35 6.32 3.01 12.14
N SER A 36 5.78 2.74 10.94
CA SER A 36 4.96 3.72 10.22
C SER A 36 3.68 4.07 11.00
N ASN A 37 3.03 3.12 11.67
CA ASN A 37 1.88 3.41 12.54
C ASN A 37 2.25 4.35 13.69
N GLN A 38 3.41 4.14 14.34
CA GLN A 38 3.87 5.04 15.39
C GLN A 38 4.20 6.44 14.88
N ILE A 39 4.87 6.55 13.74
CA ILE A 39 5.17 7.85 13.10
C ILE A 39 3.87 8.57 12.73
N PHE A 40 2.90 7.84 12.20
CA PHE A 40 1.60 8.37 11.81
C PHE A 40 0.85 8.92 13.04
N ASP A 41 0.73 8.13 14.10
CA ASP A 41 0.07 8.51 15.34
C ASP A 41 0.79 9.69 16.02
N THR A 42 2.12 9.67 16.05
CA THR A 42 2.93 10.77 16.58
C THR A 42 2.71 12.05 15.78
N THR A 43 2.63 11.94 14.46
CA THR A 43 2.36 13.10 13.60
C THR A 43 0.98 13.69 13.89
N LEU A 44 -0.05 12.85 14.06
CA LEU A 44 -1.39 13.29 14.47
C LEU A 44 -1.36 14.00 15.83
N TYR A 45 -0.66 13.42 16.80
CA TYR A 45 -0.51 13.99 18.14
C TYR A 45 0.15 15.37 18.11
N LEU A 46 1.28 15.49 17.41
CA LEU A 46 2.01 16.76 17.26
C LEU A 46 1.21 17.86 16.55
N HIS A 47 0.19 17.50 15.76
CA HIS A 47 -0.69 18.44 15.06
C HIS A 47 -2.04 18.66 15.75
N GLY A 48 -2.12 18.36 17.05
CA GLY A 48 -3.29 18.65 17.88
C GLY A 48 -4.49 17.74 17.62
N GLN A 49 -4.30 16.58 16.98
CA GLN A 49 -5.36 15.58 16.78
C GLN A 49 -5.41 14.54 17.91
N SER A 50 -5.03 14.94 19.13
CA SER A 50 -5.04 14.07 20.31
C SER A 50 -6.45 13.58 20.67
N GLU A 51 -7.47 14.41 20.49
CA GLU A 51 -8.87 14.03 20.70
C GLU A 51 -9.32 12.94 19.73
N PHE A 52 -8.92 13.04 18.46
CA PHE A 52 -9.20 12.01 17.46
C PHE A 52 -8.53 10.68 17.82
N LEU A 53 -7.26 10.72 18.24
CA LEU A 53 -6.55 9.52 18.73
C LEU A 53 -7.18 8.93 19.99
N ALA A 54 -7.63 9.76 20.92
CA ALA A 54 -8.32 9.32 22.13
C ALA A 54 -9.64 8.62 21.78
N ARG A 55 -10.43 9.19 20.86
CA ARG A 55 -11.64 8.55 20.33
C ARG A 55 -11.34 7.23 19.63
N ALA A 56 -10.28 7.18 18.83
CA ALA A 56 -9.85 5.97 18.13
C ALA A 56 -9.50 4.82 19.08
N LYS A 57 -9.04 5.10 20.30
CA LYS A 57 -8.77 4.06 21.33
C LYS A 57 -10.03 3.32 21.78
N PHE A 58 -11.20 3.95 21.69
CA PHE A 58 -12.50 3.33 22.01
C PHE A 58 -13.11 2.61 20.82
N ILE A 59 -12.58 2.82 19.61
CA ILE A 59 -12.94 2.03 18.45
C ILE A 59 -12.30 0.66 18.68
N THR A 60 -13.11 -0.29 19.15
CA THR A 60 -12.77 -1.69 18.95
C THR A 60 -12.68 -1.85 17.45
N VAL A 61 -11.48 -2.12 16.92
CA VAL A 61 -11.37 -2.72 15.59
C VAL A 61 -12.34 -3.89 15.68
N SER A 62 -13.46 -3.83 14.97
CA SER A 62 -14.39 -4.95 14.92
C SER A 62 -13.50 -6.14 14.60
N ALA A 63 -13.31 -7.01 15.58
CA ALA A 63 -12.58 -8.25 15.41
C ALA A 63 -13.28 -8.86 14.22
N ASP A 64 -12.56 -8.88 13.08
CA ASP A 64 -12.99 -9.34 11.77
C ASP A 64 -14.21 -10.21 11.96
N SER A 65 -15.41 -9.66 11.75
CA SER A 65 -16.66 -10.27 12.20
C SER A 65 -16.58 -11.68 11.73
N ASP A 66 -16.39 -12.56 12.71
CA ASP A 66 -15.77 -13.86 12.60
C ASP A 66 -16.69 -14.71 11.72
N ASN A 67 -16.61 -14.48 10.42
CA ASN A 67 -17.11 -15.35 9.40
C ASN A 67 -16.08 -16.49 9.35
N ARG A 68 -15.93 -17.17 10.49
CA ARG A 68 -15.54 -18.56 10.57
C ARG A 68 -16.63 -19.31 9.85
N ILE A 69 -16.60 -19.22 8.52
CA ILE A 69 -17.38 -20.08 7.67
C ILE A 69 -16.84 -21.46 7.99
N HIS A 70 -17.64 -22.21 8.75
CA HIS A 70 -17.25 -23.50 9.25
C HIS A 70 -16.96 -24.36 8.01
N TRP A 71 -15.72 -24.84 7.86
CA TRP A 71 -15.25 -25.64 6.71
C TRP A 71 -16.09 -26.91 6.46
N SER A 72 -16.97 -27.23 7.42
CA SER A 72 -17.94 -28.32 7.45
C SER A 72 -19.26 -28.02 6.71
N MET A 73 -19.56 -26.79 6.31
CA MET A 73 -20.82 -26.47 5.62
C MET A 73 -20.69 -26.78 4.11
N ALA A 74 -21.60 -27.55 3.52
CA ALA A 74 -21.55 -27.86 2.08
C ALA A 74 -21.61 -26.60 1.19
N GLU A 75 -22.33 -25.58 1.64
CA GLU A 75 -22.46 -24.28 0.97
C GLU A 75 -21.12 -23.51 0.86
N PHE A 76 -20.18 -23.76 1.78
CA PHE A 76 -18.83 -23.22 1.72
C PHE A 76 -18.10 -23.69 0.46
N TRP A 77 -18.18 -24.98 0.17
CA TRP A 77 -17.53 -25.59 -0.99
C TRP A 77 -18.21 -25.20 -2.31
N SER A 78 -19.52 -24.96 -2.32
CA SER A 78 -20.25 -24.62 -3.54
C SER A 78 -20.25 -23.14 -3.89
N PHE A 79 -20.24 -22.23 -2.90
CA PHE A 79 -20.35 -20.78 -3.18
C PHE A 79 -19.10 -20.00 -2.75
N VAL A 80 -18.57 -20.27 -1.56
CA VAL A 80 -17.47 -19.47 -1.00
C VAL A 80 -16.14 -19.83 -1.68
N VAL A 81 -15.85 -21.12 -1.83
CA VAL A 81 -14.61 -21.61 -2.45
C VAL A 81 -14.48 -21.14 -3.91
N PRO A 82 -15.49 -21.25 -4.79
CA PRO A 82 -15.38 -20.75 -6.16
C PRO A 82 -15.17 -19.23 -6.22
N LEU A 83 -15.86 -18.44 -5.41
CA LEU A 83 -15.67 -16.98 -5.35
C LEU A 83 -14.26 -16.61 -4.85
N TRP A 84 -13.76 -17.34 -3.85
CA TRP A 84 -12.40 -17.15 -3.35
C TRP A 84 -11.35 -17.52 -4.39
N ILE A 85 -11.52 -18.65 -5.09
CA ILE A 85 -10.68 -19.09 -6.21
C ILE A 85 -10.67 -18.05 -7.32
N LEU A 86 -11.83 -17.54 -7.75
CA LEU A 86 -11.93 -16.51 -8.78
C LEU A 86 -11.19 -15.23 -8.37
N ASN A 87 -11.32 -14.80 -7.11
CA ASN A 87 -10.59 -13.65 -6.59
C ASN A 87 -9.07 -13.87 -6.57
N ILE A 88 -8.62 -15.07 -6.21
CA ILE A 88 -7.21 -15.46 -6.25
C ILE A 88 -6.69 -15.51 -7.68
N MET A 89 -7.43 -16.13 -8.60
CA MET A 89 -7.10 -16.21 -10.01
C MET A 89 -6.96 -14.81 -10.61
N ARG A 90 -7.88 -13.89 -10.29
CA ARG A 90 -7.78 -12.49 -10.73
C ARG A 90 -6.52 -11.81 -10.17
N LYS A 91 -6.20 -12.01 -8.89
CA LYS A 91 -4.98 -11.44 -8.28
C LYS A 91 -3.71 -11.99 -8.91
N ILE A 92 -3.67 -13.30 -9.18
CA ILE A 92 -2.56 -13.97 -9.86
C ILE A 92 -2.42 -13.43 -11.28
N LEU A 93 -3.51 -13.34 -12.04
CA LEU A 93 -3.50 -12.80 -13.40
C LEU A 93 -2.93 -11.39 -13.44
N VAL A 94 -3.40 -10.49 -12.57
CA VAL A 94 -2.87 -9.13 -12.47
C VAL A 94 -1.38 -9.15 -12.09
N ALA A 95 -0.98 -10.01 -11.14
CA ALA A 95 0.43 -10.13 -10.76
C ALA A 95 1.31 -10.64 -11.91
N VAL A 96 0.84 -11.60 -12.70
CA VAL A 96 1.54 -12.11 -13.89
C VAL A 96 1.67 -11.04 -14.97
N ILE A 97 0.62 -10.26 -15.22
CA ILE A 97 0.68 -9.13 -16.17
C ILE A 97 1.70 -8.09 -15.72
N LEU A 98 1.65 -7.67 -14.44
CA LEU A 98 2.61 -6.72 -13.89
C LEU A 98 4.04 -7.27 -13.90
N ALA A 99 4.22 -8.56 -13.58
CA ALA A 99 5.52 -9.21 -13.66
C ALA A 99 6.03 -9.23 -15.10
N GLY A 100 5.18 -9.54 -16.08
CA GLY A 100 5.50 -9.50 -17.50
C GLY A 100 5.99 -8.12 -17.95
N ILE A 101 5.31 -7.05 -17.53
CA ILE A 101 5.75 -5.67 -17.81
C ILE A 101 7.11 -5.40 -17.16
N SER A 102 7.34 -5.88 -15.94
CA SER A 102 8.61 -5.70 -15.21
C SER A 102 9.82 -6.41 -15.85
N LEU A 103 9.59 -7.38 -16.75
CA LEU A 103 10.65 -8.07 -17.50
C LEU A 103 11.32 -7.16 -18.54
N ILE A 104 10.67 -6.06 -18.95
CA ILE A 104 11.28 -5.06 -19.82
C ILE A 104 12.37 -4.35 -19.01
N PRO A 105 13.67 -4.52 -19.35
CA PRO A 105 14.74 -3.94 -18.56
C PRO A 105 14.65 -2.42 -18.53
N LEU A 106 15.07 -1.82 -17.42
CA LEU A 106 15.14 -0.38 -17.17
C LEU A 106 13.78 0.36 -17.09
N ILE A 107 12.84 0.04 -17.98
CA ILE A 107 11.57 0.76 -18.14
C ILE A 107 10.42 0.04 -17.41
N GLY A 108 10.43 -1.30 -17.42
CA GLY A 108 9.38 -2.12 -16.83
C GLY A 108 9.17 -1.85 -15.33
N PRO A 109 10.21 -1.93 -14.48
CA PRO A 109 10.08 -1.69 -13.05
C PRO A 109 9.56 -0.29 -12.69
N PRO A 110 10.06 0.83 -13.27
CA PRO A 110 9.44 2.15 -13.04
C PRO A 110 7.97 2.21 -13.42
N ILE A 111 7.58 1.65 -14.57
CA ILE A 111 6.16 1.64 -15.01
C ILE A 111 5.31 0.88 -14.01
N VAL A 112 5.70 -0.34 -13.65
CA VAL A 112 4.97 -1.16 -12.68
C VAL A 112 4.88 -0.45 -11.32
N ASN A 113 5.96 0.22 -10.91
CA ASN A 113 6.01 1.02 -9.69
C ASN A 113 4.96 2.16 -9.69
N GLN A 114 4.68 2.76 -10.85
CA GLN A 114 3.64 3.78 -10.99
C GLN A 114 2.23 3.20 -11.15
N LEU A 115 2.08 2.05 -11.83
CA LEU A 115 0.78 1.37 -11.98
C LEU A 115 0.17 0.95 -10.64
N ILE A 116 1.01 0.63 -9.64
CA ILE A 116 0.55 0.27 -8.29
C ILE A 116 0.39 1.47 -7.35
N SER A 117 0.41 2.70 -7.87
CA SER A 117 0.36 3.94 -7.07
C SER A 117 -0.87 4.06 -6.19
N SER A 118 -2.09 3.85 -6.70
CA SER A 118 -3.31 3.90 -5.88
C SER A 118 -3.20 2.97 -4.67
N ARG A 119 -2.80 1.71 -4.93
CA ARG A 119 -2.59 0.72 -3.87
C ARG A 119 -1.49 1.13 -2.88
N ARG A 120 -0.44 1.81 -3.34
CA ARG A 120 0.60 2.39 -2.49
C ARG A 120 -0.01 3.44 -1.56
N ALA A 121 -0.77 4.39 -2.09
CA ALA A 121 -1.43 5.42 -1.28
C ALA A 121 -2.40 4.81 -0.26
N SER A 122 -3.20 3.82 -0.65
CA SER A 122 -4.09 3.11 0.28
C SER A 122 -3.35 2.39 1.39
N SER A 123 -2.14 1.88 1.12
CA SER A 123 -1.30 1.31 2.17
C SER A 123 -0.87 2.35 3.21
N TYR A 124 -0.58 3.59 2.79
CA TYR A 124 -0.22 4.68 3.69
C TYR A 124 -1.42 5.25 4.46
N MET A 125 -2.57 5.35 3.80
CA MET A 125 -3.83 5.78 4.40
C MET A 125 -4.49 4.70 5.26
N GLY A 126 -4.00 3.46 5.23
CA GLY A 126 -4.56 2.34 6.00
C GLY A 126 -4.68 2.67 7.49
N ARG A 127 -3.68 3.35 8.08
CA ARG A 127 -3.74 3.75 9.50
C ARG A 127 -4.86 4.75 9.77
N TYR A 128 -5.10 5.70 8.88
CA TYR A 128 -6.24 6.62 8.99
C TYR A 128 -7.56 5.87 9.05
N PHE A 129 -7.80 4.96 8.10
CA PHE A 129 -9.06 4.21 8.03
C PHE A 129 -9.31 3.34 9.26
N VAL A 130 -8.25 2.75 9.81
CA VAL A 130 -8.31 2.00 11.08
C VAL A 130 -8.66 2.94 12.23
N LEU A 131 -7.97 4.08 12.37
CA LEU A 131 -8.22 5.04 13.45
C LEU A 131 -9.58 5.74 13.33
N SER A 132 -10.14 5.85 12.12
CA SER A 132 -11.49 6.38 11.90
C SER A 132 -12.58 5.33 12.04
N GLY A 133 -12.24 4.06 12.33
CA GLY A 133 -13.22 2.96 12.42
C GLY A 133 -13.95 2.70 11.12
N THR A 134 -13.32 2.98 9.98
CA THR A 134 -13.93 2.82 8.66
C THR A 134 -13.87 1.36 8.24
N ASP A 135 -15.04 0.81 7.88
CA ASP A 135 -15.16 -0.55 7.35
C ASP A 135 -14.28 -0.73 6.08
N PRO A 136 -13.68 -1.90 5.84
CA PRO A 136 -12.82 -2.13 4.66
C PRO A 136 -13.51 -1.83 3.33
N MET A 137 -14.81 -2.10 3.20
CA MET A 137 -15.57 -1.79 1.99
C MET A 137 -15.78 -0.28 1.84
N ALA A 138 -16.08 0.42 2.93
CA ALA A 138 -16.20 1.88 2.94
C ALA A 138 -14.85 2.57 2.63
N ALA A 139 -13.74 2.06 3.15
CA ALA A 139 -12.39 2.56 2.85
C ALA A 139 -12.07 2.40 1.35
N LYS A 140 -12.45 1.26 0.76
CA LYS A 140 -12.28 1.01 -0.66
C LYS A 140 -13.15 1.92 -1.53
N ASN A 141 -14.40 2.16 -1.11
CA ASN A 141 -15.28 3.11 -1.80
C ASN A 141 -14.73 4.54 -1.74
N TYR A 142 -14.19 4.96 -0.59
CA TYR A 142 -13.52 6.24 -0.44
C TYR A 142 -12.30 6.37 -1.37
N GLU A 143 -11.51 5.32 -1.53
CA GLU A 143 -10.42 5.27 -2.53
C GLU A 143 -10.97 5.46 -3.95
N TYR A 144 -12.06 4.78 -4.31
CA TYR A 144 -12.69 4.89 -5.64
C TYR A 144 -13.27 6.29 -5.92
N GLU A 145 -13.83 6.95 -4.91
CA GLU A 145 -14.34 8.32 -5.03
C GLU A 145 -13.21 9.34 -5.20
N HIS A 146 -12.02 9.04 -4.67
CA HIS A 146 -10.88 9.97 -4.65
C HIS A 146 -9.67 9.44 -5.44
N LEU A 147 -9.90 8.64 -6.49
CA LEU A 147 -8.83 7.96 -7.24
C LEU A 147 -7.71 8.91 -7.66
N GLY A 148 -8.01 10.11 -8.15
CA GLY A 148 -7.00 11.07 -8.57
C GLY A 148 -6.03 11.47 -7.43
N LEU A 149 -6.52 11.59 -6.19
CA LEU A 149 -5.69 11.87 -5.02
C LEU A 149 -4.84 10.66 -4.64
N PHE A 150 -5.43 9.46 -4.66
CA PHE A 150 -4.71 8.23 -4.35
C PHE A 150 -3.62 7.93 -5.39
N TYR A 151 -3.90 8.09 -6.68
CA TYR A 151 -2.91 7.94 -7.74
C TYR A 151 -1.80 9.00 -7.61
N SER A 152 -2.14 10.29 -7.45
CA SER A 152 -1.12 11.35 -7.39
C SER A 152 -0.21 11.23 -6.17
N PHE A 153 -0.77 11.01 -4.97
CA PHE A 153 0.01 10.74 -3.77
C PHE A 153 0.86 9.47 -3.94
N GLY A 154 0.26 8.40 -4.43
CA GLY A 154 0.93 7.12 -4.65
C GLY A 154 2.04 7.19 -5.68
N MET A 155 1.91 8.00 -6.72
CA MET A 155 2.95 8.22 -7.74
C MET A 155 4.12 9.00 -7.14
N ALA A 156 3.84 10.12 -6.45
CA ALA A 156 4.87 10.91 -5.78
C ALA A 156 5.65 10.07 -4.76
N ALA A 157 4.94 9.33 -3.89
CA ALA A 157 5.52 8.39 -2.96
C ALA A 157 6.36 7.32 -3.68
N GLY A 158 5.86 6.81 -4.80
CA GLY A 158 6.54 5.80 -5.61
C GLY A 158 7.84 6.28 -6.23
N ILE A 159 7.91 7.53 -6.67
CA ILE A 159 9.14 8.13 -7.21
C ILE A 159 10.20 8.26 -6.10
N LEU A 160 9.80 8.73 -4.92
CA LEU A 160 10.71 8.90 -3.78
C LEU A 160 11.23 7.56 -3.25
N GLU A 161 10.40 6.51 -3.27
CA GLU A 161 10.79 5.16 -2.87
C GLU A 161 11.60 4.41 -3.93
N PHE A 162 11.59 4.90 -5.18
CA PHE A 162 12.28 4.25 -6.27
C PHE A 162 13.81 4.33 -6.13
N LEU A 163 14.31 5.32 -5.39
CA LEU A 163 15.74 5.49 -5.15
C LEU A 163 16.25 4.46 -4.13
N PRO A 164 17.24 3.63 -4.49
CA PRO A 164 17.88 2.72 -3.56
C PRO A 164 18.53 3.47 -2.41
N LEU A 165 18.61 2.83 -1.24
CA LEU A 165 19.13 3.38 0.03
C LEU A 165 18.24 4.44 0.69
N PHE A 166 17.56 5.29 -0.09
CA PHE A 166 16.67 6.32 0.44
C PHE A 166 15.26 5.83 0.72
N SER A 167 14.89 4.64 0.21
CA SER A 167 13.54 4.09 0.33
C SER A 167 12.99 4.08 1.76
N ILE A 168 13.81 3.75 2.76
CA ILE A 168 13.36 3.74 4.17
C ILE A 168 13.05 5.15 4.68
N ILE A 169 13.93 6.11 4.40
CA ILE A 169 13.76 7.51 4.81
C ILE A 169 12.55 8.11 4.09
N THR A 170 12.40 7.82 2.80
CA THR A 170 11.27 8.33 2.01
C THR A 170 9.97 7.66 2.39
N MET A 171 9.96 6.38 2.80
CA MET A 171 8.77 5.75 3.39
C MET A 171 8.31 6.44 4.68
N THR A 172 9.25 6.84 5.54
CA THR A 172 8.94 7.65 6.74
C THR A 172 8.36 9.00 6.36
N SER A 173 8.97 9.70 5.39
CA SER A 173 8.44 10.96 4.87
C SER A 173 7.04 10.82 4.27
N ASN A 174 6.81 9.78 3.46
CA ASN A 174 5.50 9.46 2.89
C ASN A 174 4.47 9.15 3.99
N THR A 175 4.87 8.50 5.08
CA THR A 175 4.01 8.27 6.25
C THR A 175 3.57 9.58 6.90
N VAL A 176 4.51 10.51 7.11
CA VAL A 176 4.20 11.86 7.63
C VAL A 176 3.28 12.61 6.65
N GLY A 177 3.52 12.49 5.35
CA GLY A 177 2.67 13.06 4.30
C GLY A 177 1.24 12.51 4.34
N ALA A 178 1.07 11.20 4.51
CA ALA A 178 -0.25 10.58 4.66
C ALA A 178 -0.95 10.99 5.97
N ALA A 179 -0.19 11.14 7.06
CA ALA A 179 -0.73 11.66 8.32
C ALA A 179 -1.21 13.12 8.16
N ARG A 180 -0.44 13.97 7.46
CA ARG A 180 -0.85 15.34 7.11
C ARG A 180 -2.10 15.37 6.25
N TRP A 181 -2.16 14.56 5.20
CA TRP A 181 -3.36 14.42 4.38
C TRP A 181 -4.58 14.01 5.23
N SER A 182 -4.39 13.07 6.16
CA SER A 182 -5.43 12.63 7.10
C SER A 182 -5.89 13.74 8.04
N ILE A 183 -4.98 14.59 8.52
CA ILE A 183 -5.31 15.77 9.33
C ILE A 183 -6.22 16.71 8.55
N ASP A 184 -5.94 16.94 7.28
CA ASP A 184 -6.76 17.83 6.45
C ASP A 184 -8.17 17.25 6.24
N ILE A 185 -8.28 15.93 6.05
CA ILE A 185 -9.59 15.24 5.99
C ILE A 185 -10.33 15.39 7.33
N ILE A 186 -9.65 15.19 8.47
CA ILE A 186 -10.26 15.30 9.80
C ILE A 186 -10.76 16.73 10.05
N LYS A 187 -9.95 17.75 9.71
CA LYS A 187 -10.32 19.16 9.84
C LYS A 187 -11.54 19.50 8.99
N LYS A 188 -11.57 19.06 7.74
CA LYS A 188 -12.68 19.28 6.81
C LYS A 188 -13.99 18.62 7.28
N LYS A 189 -13.91 17.51 8.03
CA LYS A 189 -15.10 16.85 8.63
C LYS A 189 -15.59 17.55 9.91
N ARG A 190 -14.77 18.40 10.53
CA ARG A 190 -15.09 19.13 11.76
C ARG A 190 -15.65 20.53 11.49
N SER A 191 -15.32 21.13 10.34
CA SER A 191 -15.91 22.38 9.83
C SER A 191 -17.28 22.12 9.22
#